data_AF-A0A662IEV0-F1
#
_entry.id   AF-A0A662IEV0-F1
#
_cell.length_a   1.000
_cell.length_b   1.000
_cell.length_c   1.000
_cell.angle_alpha   90.00
_cell.angle_beta   90.00
_cell.angle_gamma   90.00
#
_symmetry.space_group_name_H-M   'P 1'
#
loop_
_entity.id
_entity.type
_entity.pdbx_description
1 polymer ?
#
loop_
_entity_poly.entity_id
_entity_poly.type
_entity_poly.pdbx_seq_one_letter_code
_entity_poly.pdbx_strand_id
1 'polypeptide(L)'
;MGWVLLRRVITLKEALADFLRDAGLELSDLLSAMDEDPEGIIESLMARVEIDEEEARRLERAFTARQLNLLIFVIHTFYYANPSGYYKGYLIYPPREMVVGPSGKVTREGLQLVMRSLGLVPGVAR
;
A
#
# COMPACT_ATOMS: atom_id res chain seq x y z
N MET A 1 34.43 -0.74 16.90
CA MET A 1 33.50 -0.10 17.85
C MET A 1 32.37 0.52 17.03
N GLY A 2 31.13 0.16 17.34
CA GLY A 2 30.03 0.09 16.36
C GLY A 2 29.52 1.44 15.83
N TRP A 3 29.31 1.49 14.52
CA TRP A 3 28.41 2.47 13.92
C TRP A 3 26.98 2.08 14.28
N VAL A 4 26.41 2.79 15.26
CA VAL A 4 24.96 2.83 15.45
C VAL A 4 24.41 3.49 14.20
N LEU A 5 23.98 2.68 13.23
CA LEU A 5 23.11 3.13 12.14
C LEU A 5 21.88 3.72 12.81
N LEU A 6 21.85 5.05 12.96
CA LEU A 6 20.62 5.83 13.11
C LEU A 6 19.77 5.45 11.89
N ARG A 7 18.92 4.44 12.04
CA ARG A 7 17.99 4.02 11.00
C ARG A 7 17.06 5.20 10.77
N ARG A 8 17.35 5.97 9.73
CA ARG A 8 16.45 7.03 9.29
C ARG A 8 15.19 6.35 8.78
N VAL A 9 14.05 6.74 9.33
CA VAL A 9 12.73 6.25 8.94
C VAL A 9 12.19 7.17 7.86
N ILE A 10 11.48 6.62 6.88
CA ILE A 10 10.71 7.37 5.88
C ILE A 10 9.25 6.93 5.96
N THR A 11 8.31 7.87 5.84
CA THR A 11 6.90 7.52 5.78
C THR A 11 6.54 6.90 4.43
N LEU A 12 5.52 6.05 4.39
CA LEU A 12 4.97 5.52 3.13
C LEU A 12 4.64 6.63 2.11
N LYS A 13 4.10 7.76 2.56
CA LYS A 13 3.72 8.88 1.70
C LYS A 13 4.93 9.55 1.08
N GLU A 14 6.00 9.77 1.85
CA GLU A 14 7.27 10.32 1.34
C GLU A 14 7.96 9.35 0.38
N ALA A 15 8.00 8.06 0.72
CA ALA A 15 8.58 7.03 -0.13
C ALA A 15 7.83 6.92 -1.47
N LEU A 16 6.50 6.95 -1.44
CA LEU A 16 5.67 6.95 -2.65
C LEU A 16 5.91 8.20 -3.51
N ALA A 17 5.94 9.38 -2.91
CA ALA A 17 6.15 10.63 -3.65
C ALA A 17 7.53 10.67 -4.33
N ASP A 18 8.56 10.19 -3.63
CA ASP A 18 9.91 10.08 -4.18
C ASP A 18 10.00 9.00 -5.27
N PHE A 19 9.36 7.85 -5.08
CA PHE A 19 9.30 6.77 -6.08
C PHE A 19 8.67 7.25 -7.39
N LEU A 20 7.54 7.97 -7.30
CA LEU A 20 6.86 8.51 -8.48
C LEU A 20 7.72 9.57 -9.19
N ARG A 21 8.38 10.45 -8.43
CA ARG A 21 9.30 11.46 -8.96
C ARG A 21 10.46 10.84 -9.74
N ASP A 22 11.08 9.79 -9.19
CA ASP A 22 12.17 9.06 -9.85
C ASP A 22 11.72 8.43 -11.18
N ALA A 23 10.47 7.96 -11.24
CA ALA A 23 9.86 7.41 -12.45
C ALA A 23 9.42 8.49 -13.45
N GLY A 24 9.48 9.78 -13.09
CA GLY A 24 8.94 10.87 -13.90
C GLY A 24 7.42 10.81 -14.06
N LEU A 25 6.72 10.26 -13.06
CA LEU A 25 5.27 10.06 -13.07
C LEU A 25 4.58 10.93 -12.03
N GLU A 26 3.38 11.42 -12.37
CA GLU A 26 2.43 11.93 -11.38
C GLU A 26 1.54 10.79 -10.87
N LEU A 27 1.07 10.91 -9.62
CA LEU A 27 0.15 9.91 -9.06
C LEU A 27 -1.13 9.79 -9.89
N SER A 28 -1.62 10.90 -10.45
CA SER A 28 -2.81 10.92 -11.30
C SER A 28 -2.65 10.04 -12.52
N ASP A 29 -1.48 10.10 -13.16
CA ASP A 29 -1.20 9.39 -14.42
C ASP A 29 -1.16 7.89 -14.17
N LEU A 30 -0.51 7.49 -13.08
CA LEU A 30 -0.47 6.09 -12.66
C LEU A 30 -1.87 5.56 -12.36
N LEU A 31 -2.68 6.29 -11.58
CA LEU A 31 -4.03 5.86 -11.23
C LEU A 31 -4.99 5.85 -12.43
N SER A 32 -4.81 6.77 -13.39
CA SER A 32 -5.62 6.80 -14.61
C SER A 32 -5.30 5.67 -15.60
N ALA A 33 -4.15 5.01 -15.45
CA ALA A 33 -3.78 3.85 -16.25
C ALA A 33 -4.25 2.51 -15.61
N MET A 34 -4.77 2.54 -14.39
CA MET A 34 -5.24 1.34 -13.69
C MET A 34 -6.70 1.06 -14.02
N ASP A 35 -7.06 -0.22 -14.04
CA ASP A 35 -8.43 -0.67 -14.25
C ASP A 35 -9.33 -0.22 -13.09
N GLU A 36 -10.51 0.31 -13.42
CA GLU A 36 -11.52 0.72 -12.45
C GLU A 36 -12.67 -0.31 -12.35
N ASP A 37 -12.54 -1.46 -13.01
CA ASP A 37 -13.48 -2.59 -12.87
C ASP A 37 -13.54 -3.08 -11.40
N PRO A 38 -14.72 -3.04 -10.75
CA PRO A 38 -14.86 -3.43 -9.35
C PRO A 38 -14.42 -4.87 -9.07
N GLU A 39 -14.68 -5.81 -9.99
CA GLU A 39 -14.37 -7.22 -9.76
C GLU A 39 -12.84 -7.45 -9.84
N GLY A 40 -12.17 -6.83 -10.81
CA GLY A 40 -10.69 -6.84 -10.89
C GLY A 40 -10.01 -6.23 -9.64
N ILE A 41 -10.61 -5.19 -9.03
CA ILE A 41 -10.14 -4.61 -7.78
C ILE A 41 -10.32 -5.59 -6.61
N ILE A 42 -11.48 -6.22 -6.49
CA ILE A 42 -11.78 -7.21 -5.44
C ILE A 42 -10.82 -8.39 -5.52
N GLU A 43 -10.63 -8.97 -6.71
CA GLU A 43 -9.68 -10.07 -6.93
C GLU A 43 -8.25 -9.65 -6.55
N SER A 44 -7.85 -8.44 -6.93
CA SER A 44 -6.52 -7.91 -6.63
C SER A 44 -6.27 -7.69 -5.14
N LEU A 45 -7.30 -7.27 -4.39
CA LEU A 45 -7.27 -7.14 -2.93
C LEU A 45 -7.13 -8.52 -2.27
N MET A 46 -8.00 -9.47 -2.62
CA MET A 46 -7.98 -10.83 -2.04
C MET A 46 -6.68 -11.59 -2.35
N ALA A 47 -6.05 -11.32 -3.49
CA ALA A 47 -4.75 -11.87 -3.82
C ALA A 47 -3.63 -11.40 -2.87
N ARG A 48 -3.75 -10.20 -2.28
CA ARG A 48 -2.69 -9.51 -1.53
C ARG A 48 -2.96 -9.34 -0.04
N VAL A 49 -4.22 -9.42 0.37
CA VAL A 49 -4.67 -9.13 1.73
C VAL A 49 -5.37 -10.34 2.31
N GLU A 50 -5.20 -10.59 3.61
CA GLU A 50 -5.88 -11.62 4.39
C GLU A 50 -7.33 -11.22 4.70
N ILE A 51 -8.15 -11.17 3.65
CA ILE A 51 -9.58 -10.86 3.71
C ILE A 51 -10.39 -11.86 2.88
N ASP A 52 -11.64 -12.03 3.25
CA ASP A 52 -12.62 -12.75 2.44
C ASP A 52 -13.29 -11.83 1.39
N GLU A 53 -14.10 -12.42 0.53
CA GLU A 53 -14.83 -11.69 -0.51
C GLU A 53 -15.80 -10.66 0.07
N GLU A 54 -16.43 -10.97 1.21
CA GLU A 54 -17.37 -10.06 1.85
C GLU A 54 -16.67 -8.79 2.33
N GLU A 55 -15.50 -8.92 2.96
CA GLU A 55 -14.60 -7.81 3.28
C GLU A 55 -14.14 -7.02 2.06
N ALA A 56 -13.71 -7.72 1.01
CA ALA A 56 -13.23 -7.06 -0.19
C ALA A 56 -14.33 -6.20 -0.81
N ARG A 57 -15.56 -6.73 -0.88
CA ARG A 57 -16.75 -5.98 -1.29
C ARG A 57 -17.11 -4.84 -0.31
N ARG A 58 -16.86 -4.99 1.00
CA ARG A 58 -17.03 -3.88 1.97
C ARG A 58 -16.01 -2.76 1.72
N LEU A 59 -14.76 -3.08 1.42
CA LEU A 59 -13.73 -2.10 1.07
C LEU A 59 -14.04 -1.41 -0.24
N GLU A 60 -14.47 -2.17 -1.25
CA GLU A 60 -14.91 -1.67 -2.55
C GLU A 60 -16.01 -0.62 -2.41
N ARG A 61 -17.05 -0.90 -1.61
CA ARG A 61 -18.12 0.08 -1.37
C ARG A 61 -17.71 1.29 -0.51
N ALA A 62 -16.65 1.17 0.28
CA ALA A 62 -16.24 2.20 1.24
C ALA A 62 -15.20 3.18 0.69
N PHE A 63 -14.53 2.84 -0.41
CA PHE A 63 -13.46 3.62 -0.99
C PHE A 63 -13.66 3.74 -2.50
N THR A 64 -13.20 4.84 -3.07
CA THR A 64 -13.22 4.98 -4.54
C THR A 64 -12.25 3.99 -5.19
N ALA A 65 -12.52 3.59 -6.43
CA ALA A 65 -11.63 2.75 -7.24
C ALA A 65 -10.18 3.29 -7.23
N ARG A 66 -10.01 4.61 -7.38
CA ARG A 66 -8.69 5.27 -7.32
C ARG A 66 -7.97 5.07 -5.97
N GLN A 67 -8.68 5.12 -4.84
CA GLN A 67 -8.09 4.87 -3.53
C GLN A 67 -7.69 3.40 -3.35
N LEU A 68 -8.50 2.47 -3.84
CA LEU A 68 -8.21 1.04 -3.77
C LEU A 68 -7.05 0.65 -4.68
N ASN A 69 -7.00 1.22 -5.88
CA ASN A 69 -5.88 1.07 -6.81
C ASN A 69 -4.58 1.62 -6.23
N LEU A 70 -4.61 2.79 -5.60
CA LEU A 70 -3.46 3.31 -4.86
C LEU A 70 -3.01 2.33 -3.76
N LEU A 71 -3.96 1.79 -2.99
CA LEU A 71 -3.68 0.86 -1.91
C LEU A 71 -3.02 -0.43 -2.44
N ILE A 72 -3.57 -1.01 -3.51
CA ILE A 72 -3.02 -2.20 -4.18
C ILE A 72 -1.60 -1.92 -4.69
N PHE A 73 -1.40 -0.79 -5.35
CA PHE A 73 -0.11 -0.38 -5.89
C PHE A 73 0.96 -0.24 -4.79
N VAL A 74 0.61 0.44 -3.69
CA VAL A 74 1.51 0.64 -2.54
C VAL A 74 1.84 -0.68 -1.86
N ILE A 75 0.84 -1.54 -1.64
CA ILE A 75 1.04 -2.88 -1.07
C ILE A 75 2.01 -3.68 -1.94
N HIS A 76 1.77 -3.70 -3.25
CA HIS A 76 2.60 -4.45 -4.16
C HIS A 76 4.04 -3.93 -4.18
N THR A 77 4.23 -2.62 -4.33
CA THR A 77 5.56 -1.99 -4.48
C THR A 77 6.39 -2.08 -3.20
N PHE A 78 5.81 -1.74 -2.05
CA PHE A 78 6.59 -1.54 -0.82
C PHE A 78 6.62 -2.74 0.13
N TYR A 79 5.69 -3.70 0.01
CA TYR A 79 5.59 -4.84 0.94
C TYR A 79 5.78 -6.21 0.27
N TYR A 80 5.40 -6.32 -1.01
CA TYR A 80 5.59 -7.54 -1.81
C TYR A 80 6.91 -7.53 -2.60
N ALA A 81 7.08 -6.55 -3.48
CA ALA A 81 8.28 -6.43 -4.32
C ALA A 81 9.52 -6.03 -3.52
N ASN A 82 9.34 -5.51 -2.31
CA ASN A 82 10.41 -5.10 -1.40
C ASN A 82 10.39 -5.90 -0.08
N PRO A 83 10.93 -7.13 -0.06
CA PRO A 83 10.98 -7.93 1.16
C PRO A 83 11.88 -7.33 2.25
N SER A 84 12.81 -6.42 1.88
CA SER A 84 13.73 -5.80 2.85
C SER A 84 13.05 -4.80 3.79
N GLY A 85 11.97 -4.16 3.33
CA GLY A 85 11.32 -3.04 4.03
C GLY A 85 12.10 -1.72 3.98
N TYR A 86 13.21 -1.63 3.23
CA TYR A 86 13.99 -0.41 3.07
C TYR A 86 13.75 0.25 1.72
N TYR A 87 13.68 1.58 1.70
CA TYR A 87 13.65 2.41 0.50
C TYR A 87 14.84 3.37 0.51
N LYS A 88 15.77 3.23 -0.45
CA LYS A 88 17.00 4.04 -0.55
C LYS A 88 17.80 4.14 0.78
N GLY A 89 17.84 3.04 1.55
CA GLY A 89 18.52 2.96 2.84
C GLY A 89 17.72 3.47 4.05
N TYR A 90 16.50 3.96 3.84
CA TYR A 90 15.56 4.35 4.90
C TYR A 90 14.61 3.20 5.22
N LEU A 91 14.32 2.96 6.51
CA LEU A 91 13.28 2.01 6.90
C LEU A 91 11.90 2.61 6.58
N ILE A 92 11.08 1.90 5.82
CA ILE A 92 9.70 2.34 5.54
C ILE A 92 8.86 2.16 6.81
N TYR A 93 8.08 3.19 7.15
CA TYR A 93 7.05 3.09 8.18
C TYR A 93 5.64 3.10 7.57
N PRO A 94 4.77 2.13 7.94
CA PRO A 94 4.98 1.05 8.89
C PRO A 94 5.95 -0.02 8.35
N PRO A 95 6.77 -0.66 9.23
CA PRO A 95 7.67 -1.73 8.84
C PRO A 95 6.91 -2.95 8.29
N ARG A 96 7.58 -3.72 7.44
CA ARG A 96 6.99 -4.89 6.78
C ARG A 96 6.42 -5.90 7.79
N GLU A 97 7.12 -6.13 8.90
CA GLU A 97 6.73 -7.03 9.99
C GLU A 97 5.43 -6.61 10.71
N MET A 98 5.02 -5.35 10.60
CA MET A 98 3.74 -4.87 11.13
C MET A 98 2.60 -4.97 10.11
N VAL A 99 2.94 -5.18 8.83
CA VAL A 99 1.98 -5.14 7.72
C VAL A 99 1.69 -6.52 7.15
N VAL A 100 2.72 -7.35 7.01
CA VAL A 100 2.63 -8.65 6.35
C VAL A 100 2.69 -9.77 7.39
N GLY A 101 1.68 -10.62 7.37
CA GLY A 101 1.56 -11.76 8.28
C GLY A 101 2.40 -12.97 7.87
N PRO A 102 2.35 -14.05 8.68
CA PRO A 102 3.09 -15.29 8.41
C PRO A 102 2.72 -15.97 7.08
N SER A 103 1.52 -15.72 6.54
CA SER A 103 1.10 -16.23 5.22
C SER A 103 1.83 -15.58 4.05
N GLY A 104 2.53 -14.48 4.29
CA GLY A 104 3.09 -13.62 3.25
C GLY A 104 2.10 -12.61 2.68
N LYS A 105 0.84 -12.59 3.14
CA LYS A 105 -0.17 -11.59 2.79
C LYS A 105 -0.24 -10.44 3.80
N VAL A 106 -0.73 -9.29 3.36
CA VAL A 106 -1.01 -8.15 4.23
C VAL A 106 -2.14 -8.53 5.19
N THR A 107 -1.94 -8.37 6.50
CA THR A 107 -3.00 -8.63 7.49
C THR A 107 -4.03 -7.51 7.47
N ARG A 108 -5.18 -7.72 8.13
CA ARG A 108 -6.21 -6.68 8.27
C ARG A 108 -5.69 -5.45 9.01
N GLU A 109 -4.93 -5.66 10.07
CA GLU A 109 -4.28 -4.60 10.85
C GLU A 109 -3.22 -3.89 10.00
N GLY A 110 -2.43 -4.66 9.25
CA GLY A 110 -1.48 -4.15 8.29
C GLY A 110 -2.12 -3.23 7.25
N LEU A 111 -3.23 -3.67 6.67
CA LEU A 111 -4.02 -2.88 5.72
C LEU A 111 -4.46 -1.55 6.34
N GLN A 112 -4.95 -1.55 7.58
CA GLN A 112 -5.33 -0.32 8.29
C GLN A 112 -4.14 0.62 8.51
N LEU A 113 -2.96 0.10 8.86
CA LEU A 113 -1.75 0.90 9.02
C LEU A 113 -1.32 1.55 7.70
N VAL A 114 -1.38 0.81 6.59
CA VAL A 114 -1.08 1.33 5.26
C VAL A 114 -2.07 2.44 4.87
N MET A 115 -3.38 2.20 5.03
CA MET A 115 -4.41 3.21 4.73
C MET A 115 -4.19 4.51 5.52
N ARG A 116 -3.94 4.41 6.84
CA ARG A 116 -3.66 5.57 7.70
C ARG A 116 -2.39 6.32 7.27
N SER A 117 -1.34 5.58 6.92
CA SER A 117 -0.06 6.18 6.51
C SER A 117 -0.13 6.90 5.17
N LEU A 118 -1.05 6.47 4.29
CA LEU A 118 -1.38 7.18 3.05
C LEU A 118 -2.38 8.33 3.26
N GLY A 119 -2.98 8.45 4.45
CA GLY A 119 -4.05 9.42 4.73
C GLY A 119 -5.37 9.08 4.03
N LEU A 120 -5.60 7.81 3.70
CA LEU A 120 -6.84 7.35 3.10
C LEU A 120 -7.95 7.33 4.15
N VAL A 121 -9.04 8.04 3.84
CA VAL A 121 -10.30 8.00 4.57
C VAL A 121 -11.38 7.44 3.65
N PRO A 122 -12.41 6.76 4.19
CA PRO A 122 -13.55 6.33 3.39
C PRO A 122 -14.10 7.51 2.59
N GLY A 123 -14.02 7.41 1.27
CA GLY A 123 -14.66 8.34 0.35
C GLY A 123 -16.02 7.75 0.04
N VAL A 124 -17.11 8.48 0.30
CA VAL A 124 -18.45 8.03 -0.07
C VAL A 124 -18.42 7.65 -1.56
N ALA A 125 -18.46 6.35 -1.86
CA ALA A 125 -18.61 5.86 -3.22
C ALA A 125 -19.89 6.51 -3.77
N ARG A 126 -19.76 7.26 -4.86
CA ARG A 126 -20.89 7.84 -5.60
C ARG A 126 -21.22 6.96 -6.78
#